data_AF-A0A231H447-F1
#
_entry.id   AF-A0A231H447-F1
#
_cell.length_a   1.000
_cell.length_b   1.000
_cell.length_c   1.000
_cell.angle_alpha   90.00
_cell.angle_beta   90.00
_cell.angle_gamma   90.00
#
_symmetry.space_group_name_H-M   'P 1'
#
loop_
_entity.id
_entity.type
_entity.pdbx_description
1 polymer ?
#
loop_
_entity_poly.entity_id
_entity_poly.type
_entity_poly.pdbx_seq_one_letter_code
_entity_poly.pdbx_strand_id
1 'polypeptide(L)'
;MSAPTPPKPAARFLVMYETPSDIEAFEHHYWDVHIPLANKLPGLRRYTVSRDAKPVVGEPYYLVGMLDWDDMATAVAAFESELGRQCAADVREHLSRYATIRSMVLQLDEA
;
A
#
# COMPACT_ATOMS: atom_id res chain seq x y z
N MET A 1 17.50 -29.10 10.56
CA MET A 1 17.35 -28.63 9.16
C MET A 1 16.69 -27.26 9.23
N SER A 2 17.35 -26.20 8.76
CA SER A 2 16.73 -24.87 8.73
C SER A 2 15.65 -24.84 7.63
N ALA A 3 14.54 -24.16 7.89
CA ALA A 3 13.49 -23.96 6.88
C ALA A 3 14.09 -23.22 5.65
N PRO A 4 13.62 -23.52 4.43
CA PRO A 4 14.04 -22.78 3.25
C PRO A 4 13.69 -21.30 3.41
N THR A 5 14.61 -20.43 3.01
CA THR A 5 14.37 -18.98 2.95
C THR A 5 13.15 -18.73 2.05
N PRO A 6 12.13 -17.97 2.51
CA PRO A 6 10.98 -17.68 1.68
C PRO A 6 11.42 -16.95 0.40
N PRO A 7 10.72 -17.16 -0.73
CA PRO A 7 11.05 -16.47 -1.97
C PRO A 7 11.00 -14.95 -1.76
N LYS A 8 11.93 -14.25 -2.41
CA LYS A 8 11.92 -12.78 -2.46
C LYS A 8 10.62 -12.33 -3.14
N PRO A 9 9.87 -11.37 -2.59
CA PRO A 9 8.67 -10.86 -3.23
C PRO A 9 8.96 -10.38 -4.66
N ALA A 10 8.15 -10.81 -5.62
CA ALA A 10 8.26 -10.41 -7.03
C ALA A 10 7.17 -9.41 -7.46
N ALA A 11 6.24 -9.03 -6.57
CA ALA A 11 5.27 -7.98 -6.83
C ALA A 11 5.16 -6.98 -5.67
N ARG A 12 5.08 -5.69 -6.02
CA ARG A 12 4.92 -4.59 -5.07
C ARG A 12 3.83 -3.63 -5.50
N PHE A 13 2.91 -3.32 -4.60
CA PHE A 13 2.03 -2.17 -4.73
C PHE A 13 2.63 -0.96 -4.03
N LEU A 14 2.75 0.14 -4.75
CA LEU A 14 3.08 1.45 -4.20
C LEU A 14 1.83 2.32 -4.18
N VAL A 15 1.61 3.00 -3.06
CA VAL A 15 0.61 4.05 -2.93
C VAL A 15 1.24 5.27 -2.30
N MET A 16 1.07 6.43 -2.93
CA MET A 16 1.61 7.70 -2.48
C MET A 16 0.49 8.70 -2.29
N TYR A 17 0.54 9.39 -1.16
CA TYR A 17 -0.41 10.42 -0.76
C TYR A 17 0.30 11.77 -0.78
N GLU A 18 -0.25 12.73 -1.52
CA GLU A 18 0.10 14.15 -1.35
C GLU A 18 -0.35 14.63 0.04
N THR A 19 0.07 15.84 0.45
CA THR A 19 -0.29 16.39 1.76
C THR A 19 -1.81 16.47 1.93
N PRO A 20 -2.39 15.80 2.94
CA PRO A 20 -3.81 15.84 3.20
C PRO A 20 -4.29 17.27 3.55
N SER A 21 -5.49 17.64 3.11
CA SER A 21 -6.16 18.89 3.48
C SER A 21 -6.58 18.95 4.95
N ASP A 22 -6.77 17.78 5.57
CA ASP A 22 -6.96 17.57 7.00
C ASP A 22 -6.06 16.40 7.45
N ILE A 23 -4.93 16.74 8.07
CA ILE A 23 -3.91 15.78 8.47
C ILE A 23 -4.42 14.87 9.58
N GLU A 24 -5.06 15.42 10.62
CA GLU A 24 -5.49 14.65 11.78
C GLU A 24 -6.55 13.63 11.39
N ALA A 25 -7.55 14.03 10.60
CA ALA A 25 -8.59 13.13 10.13
C ALA A 25 -8.03 12.05 9.19
N PHE A 26 -7.10 12.41 8.31
CA PHE A 26 -6.43 11.44 7.44
C PHE A 26 -5.62 10.43 8.25
N GLU A 27 -4.79 10.89 9.19
CA GLU A 27 -3.94 10.02 10.00
C GLU A 27 -4.77 9.06 10.84
N HIS A 28 -5.79 9.57 11.56
CA HIS A 28 -6.66 8.73 12.37
C HIS A 28 -7.27 7.60 11.53
N HIS A 29 -7.87 7.92 10.38
CA HIS A 29 -8.46 6.90 9.53
C HIS A 29 -7.42 5.95 8.92
N TYR A 30 -6.28 6.49 8.48
CA TYR A 30 -5.22 5.70 7.84
C TYR A 30 -4.62 4.66 8.79
N TRP A 31 -4.29 5.06 10.02
CA TRP A 31 -3.65 4.18 11.00
C TRP A 31 -4.64 3.25 11.71
N ASP A 32 -5.81 3.77 12.10
CA ASP A 32 -6.73 3.01 12.98
C ASP A 32 -7.72 2.15 12.20
N VAL A 33 -7.98 2.48 10.92
CA VAL A 33 -8.97 1.77 10.08
C VAL A 33 -8.32 1.15 8.85
N HIS A 34 -7.67 1.96 8.02
CA HIS A 34 -7.20 1.52 6.72
C HIS A 34 -6.09 0.46 6.81
N ILE A 35 -5.04 0.69 7.59
CA ILE A 35 -3.95 -0.27 7.75
C ILE A 35 -4.42 -1.62 8.33
N PRO A 36 -5.21 -1.67 9.43
CA PRO A 36 -5.74 -2.92 9.94
C PRO A 36 -6.60 -3.70 8.92
N LEU A 37 -7.33 -3.00 8.05
CA LEU A 37 -8.09 -3.61 6.96
C LEU A 37 -7.16 -4.15 5.87
N ALA A 38 -6.23 -3.33 5.38
CA ALA A 38 -5.28 -3.70 4.33
C ALA A 38 -4.34 -4.84 4.74
N ASN A 39 -3.96 -4.94 6.02
CA ASN A 39 -3.16 -6.05 6.54
C ASN A 39 -3.86 -7.42 6.45
N LYS A 40 -5.17 -7.44 6.17
CA LYS A 40 -5.94 -8.68 5.97
C LYS A 40 -6.00 -9.10 4.51
N LEU A 41 -5.41 -8.34 3.59
CA LEU A 41 -5.39 -8.70 2.17
C LEU A 41 -4.76 -10.09 1.98
N PRO A 42 -5.38 -10.97 1.18
CA PRO A 42 -4.90 -12.33 1.03
C PRO A 42 -3.52 -12.35 0.35
N GLY A 43 -2.65 -13.23 0.81
CA GLY A 43 -1.30 -13.39 0.27
C GLY A 43 -0.33 -12.24 0.56
N LEU A 44 -0.76 -11.18 1.28
CA LEU A 44 0.11 -10.07 1.64
C LEU A 44 1.29 -10.56 2.50
N ARG A 45 2.51 -10.26 2.06
CA ARG A 45 3.75 -10.63 2.78
C ARG A 45 4.21 -9.53 3.71
N ARG A 46 4.04 -8.28 3.30
CA ARG A 46 4.56 -7.12 4.02
C ARG A 46 3.78 -5.88 3.66
N TYR A 47 3.51 -5.03 4.65
CA TYR A 47 3.11 -3.64 4.47
C TYR A 47 4.10 -2.77 5.23
N THR A 48 4.81 -1.90 4.52
CA THR A 48 5.61 -0.82 5.11
C THR A 48 5.13 0.55 4.67
N VAL A 49 5.44 1.54 5.48
CA VAL A 49 5.03 2.93 5.33
C VAL A 49 6.24 3.84 5.52
N SER A 50 6.29 4.94 4.78
CA SER A 50 7.29 5.99 4.93
C SER A 50 6.61 7.35 5.01
N ARG A 51 6.88 8.09 6.09
CA ARG A 51 6.45 9.48 6.29
C ARG A 51 7.56 10.50 6.00
N ASP A 52 8.79 10.02 5.90
CA ASP A 52 10.00 10.84 5.72
C ASP A 52 10.63 10.63 4.34
N ALA A 53 9.79 10.40 3.33
CA ALA A 53 10.26 10.21 1.96
C ALA A 53 10.95 11.49 1.46
N LYS A 54 12.22 11.40 1.09
CA LYS A 54 13.00 12.51 0.54
C LYS A 54 13.04 12.40 -0.99
N PRO A 55 12.41 13.32 -1.74
CA PRO A 55 12.44 13.26 -3.20
C PRO A 55 13.85 13.56 -3.69
N VAL A 56 14.31 12.81 -4.70
CA VAL A 56 15.52 13.13 -5.46
C VAL A 56 15.17 14.08 -6.62
N VAL A 57 13.99 13.90 -7.21
CA VAL A 57 13.41 14.75 -8.26
C VAL A 57 11.91 14.89 -7.98
N GLY A 58 11.35 16.07 -8.23
CA GLY A 58 9.94 16.37 -8.00
C GLY A 58 9.61 16.73 -6.55
N GLU A 59 8.32 16.75 -6.25
CA GLU A 59 7.81 17.12 -4.92
C GLU A 59 7.73 15.91 -3.99
N PRO A 60 7.88 16.11 -2.67
CA PRO A 60 7.72 15.04 -1.69
C PRO A 60 6.27 14.57 -1.62
N TYR A 61 6.07 13.29 -1.30
CA TYR A 61 4.79 12.80 -0.82
C TYR A 61 4.74 12.87 0.70
N TYR A 62 3.55 13.12 1.25
CA TYR A 62 3.32 13.11 2.69
C TYR A 62 3.48 11.70 3.27
N LEU A 63 2.98 10.69 2.54
CA LEU A 63 3.05 9.30 2.96
C LEU A 63 3.19 8.37 1.76
N VAL A 64 4.05 7.35 1.90
CA VAL A 64 4.23 6.28 0.91
C VAL A 64 3.97 4.92 1.57
N GLY A 65 2.93 4.22 1.13
CA GLY A 65 2.65 2.83 1.48
C GLY A 65 3.24 1.87 0.44
N MET A 66 3.80 0.76 0.92
CA MET A 66 4.44 -0.28 0.10
C MET A 66 3.97 -1.64 0.57
N LEU A 67 3.30 -2.39 -0.30
CA LEU A 67 2.76 -3.72 -0.01
C LEU A 67 3.39 -4.74 -0.94
N ASP A 68 3.81 -5.88 -0.40
CA ASP A 68 4.55 -6.91 -1.14
C ASP A 68 3.78 -8.24 -1.20
N TRP A 69 3.81 -8.89 -2.37
CA TRP A 69 3.33 -10.25 -2.62
C TRP A 69 4.41 -11.10 -3.29
N ASP A 70 4.26 -12.41 -3.22
CA ASP A 70 5.18 -13.35 -3.86
C ASP A 70 5.24 -13.14 -5.38
N ASP A 71 4.10 -12.88 -6.02
CA ASP A 71 3.98 -12.67 -7.45
C ASP A 71 2.80 -11.74 -7.83
N MET A 72 2.78 -11.31 -9.09
CA MET A 72 1.76 -10.40 -9.61
C MET A 72 0.36 -11.01 -9.61
N ALA A 73 0.24 -12.31 -9.88
CA ALA A 73 -1.05 -12.99 -9.91
C ALA A 73 -1.72 -12.96 -8.53
N THR A 74 -0.95 -13.20 -7.48
CA THR A 74 -1.40 -13.14 -6.09
C THR A 74 -1.78 -11.71 -5.69
N ALA A 75 -1.01 -10.70 -6.11
CA ALA A 75 -1.35 -9.30 -5.86
C ALA A 75 -2.68 -8.90 -6.52
N VAL A 76 -2.85 -9.25 -7.81
CA VAL A 76 -4.10 -8.97 -8.55
C VAL A 76 -5.29 -9.68 -7.90
N ALA A 77 -5.16 -10.97 -7.59
CA ALA A 77 -6.21 -11.72 -6.91
C ALA A 77 -6.56 -11.13 -5.54
N ALA A 78 -5.58 -10.55 -4.83
CA ALA A 78 -5.83 -9.87 -3.56
C ALA A 78 -6.69 -8.62 -3.73
N PHE A 79 -6.42 -7.80 -4.75
CA PHE A 79 -7.25 -6.62 -5.05
C PHE A 79 -8.65 -6.98 -5.55
N GLU A 80 -8.79 -8.08 -6.28
CA GLU A 80 -10.09 -8.59 -6.77
C GLU A 80 -10.90 -9.34 -5.70
N SER A 81 -10.31 -9.62 -4.55
CA SER A 81 -11.00 -10.27 -3.43
C SER A 81 -12.06 -9.36 -2.80
N GLU A 82 -12.92 -9.94 -1.96
CA GLU A 82 -13.90 -9.16 -1.20
C GLU A 82 -13.22 -8.15 -0.27
N LEU A 83 -12.16 -8.55 0.43
CA LEU A 83 -11.36 -7.63 1.25
C LEU A 83 -10.65 -6.57 0.41
N GLY A 84 -10.21 -6.91 -0.80
CA GLY A 84 -9.62 -5.97 -1.76
C GLY A 84 -10.60 -4.88 -2.17
N ARG A 85 -11.84 -5.26 -2.52
CA ARG A 85 -12.92 -4.30 -2.83
C ARG A 85 -13.27 -3.42 -1.62
N GLN A 86 -13.31 -3.99 -0.42
CA GLN A 86 -13.55 -3.22 0.80
C GLN A 86 -12.43 -2.21 1.06
N CYS A 87 -11.16 -2.59 0.91
CA CYS A 87 -10.02 -1.65 0.98
C CYS A 87 -10.14 -0.54 -0.06
N ALA A 88 -10.51 -0.86 -1.30
CA ALA A 88 -10.65 0.13 -2.36
C ALA A 88 -11.82 1.10 -2.12
N ALA A 89 -12.93 0.62 -1.54
CA ALA A 89 -14.03 1.46 -1.11
C ALA A 89 -13.61 2.38 0.04
N ASP A 90 -12.94 1.82 1.06
CA ASP A 90 -12.41 2.57 2.20
C ASP A 90 -11.51 3.74 1.75
N VAL A 91 -10.57 3.49 0.85
CA VAL A 91 -9.70 4.54 0.27
C VAL A 91 -10.54 5.62 -0.41
N ARG A 92 -11.49 5.24 -1.27
CA ARG A 92 -12.31 6.18 -2.06
C ARG A 92 -13.17 7.06 -1.17
N GLU A 93 -13.80 6.48 -0.16
CA GLU A 93 -14.79 7.15 0.67
C GLU A 93 -14.15 7.97 1.79
N HIS A 94 -13.01 7.53 2.31
CA HIS A 94 -12.41 8.11 3.52
C HIS A 94 -11.05 8.77 3.32
N LEU A 95 -10.23 8.35 2.35
CA LEU A 95 -8.87 8.90 2.19
C LEU A 95 -8.75 9.86 1.00
N SER A 96 -9.37 9.53 -0.15
CA SER A 96 -9.31 10.34 -1.37
C SER A 96 -9.91 11.74 -1.22
N ARG A 97 -10.75 11.95 -0.21
CA ARG A 97 -11.30 13.27 0.13
C ARG A 97 -10.28 14.22 0.79
N TYR A 98 -9.23 13.66 1.39
CA TYR A 98 -8.22 14.45 2.08
C TYR A 98 -6.98 14.66 1.23
N ALA A 99 -6.57 13.68 0.43
CA ALA A 99 -5.33 13.75 -0.34
C ALA A 99 -5.53 13.27 -1.78
N THR A 100 -4.77 13.86 -2.72
CA THR A 100 -4.51 13.24 -4.02
C THR A 100 -3.72 11.96 -3.80
N ILE A 101 -4.17 10.86 -4.40
CA ILE A 101 -3.56 9.53 -4.26
C ILE A 101 -3.05 9.07 -5.62
N ARG A 102 -1.82 8.56 -5.65
CA ARG A 102 -1.24 7.89 -6.83
C ARG A 102 -0.83 6.48 -6.43
N SER A 103 -1.07 5.51 -7.29
CA SER A 103 -0.73 4.12 -6.99
C SER A 103 -0.40 3.31 -8.23
N MET A 104 0.40 2.27 -8.05
CA MET A 104 0.78 1.33 -9.11
C MET A 104 1.15 -0.02 -8.51
N VAL A 105 0.88 -1.10 -9.25
CA VAL A 105 1.42 -2.43 -8.96
C VAL A 105 2.61 -2.65 -9.89
N LEU A 106 3.72 -3.12 -9.33
CA LEU A 106 5.00 -3.31 -9.98
C LEU A 106 5.39 -4.78 -9.93
N GLN A 107 5.81 -5.32 -11.08
CA GLN A 107 6.62 -6.54 -11.09
C GLN A 107 8.05 -6.15 -10.71
N LEU A 108 8.65 -6.87 -9.77
CA LEU A 108 10.02 -6.65 -9.33
C LEU A 108 10.95 -7.61 -10.08
N ASP A 109 11.50 -7.14 -11.19
CA ASP A 109 12.49 -7.88 -11.97
C ASP A 109 13.90 -7.59 -11.45
N GLU A 110 14.81 -8.57 -11.61
CA GLU A 110 16.24 -8.37 -11.31
C GLU A 110 16.93 -7.72 -12.51
N ALA A 111 17.83 -6.77 -12.24
CA ALA A 111 18.55 -5.99 -13.26
C ALA A 111 19.83 -6.69 -13.73
#